data_AF-A0A328SLM8-F1
#
_entry.id   AF-A0A328SLM8-F1
#
_cell.length_a   1.000
_cell.length_b   1.000
_cell.length_c   1.000
_cell.angle_alpha   90.00
_cell.angle_beta   90.00
_cell.angle_gamma   90.00
#
_symmetry.space_group_name_H-M   'P 1'
#
loop_
_entity.id
_entity.type
_entity.pdbx_description
1 polymer ?
#
loop_
_entity_poly.entity_id
_entity_poly.type
_entity_poly.pdbx_seq_one_letter_code
_entity_poly.pdbx_strand_id
1 'polypeptide(L)'
;MEEKNMIIAMVLSFIFYIGNVYNGLVTRGAVEFVIGLLLNALYYFVSSTLGILVFIWWIYVLYDTYKCNEAINNNQKIPLFLTQIDLQ
;
A
#
# COMPACT_ATOMS: atom_id res chain seq x y z
N MET A 1 17.78 11.01 7.33
CA MET A 1 16.31 10.87 7.22
C MET A 1 15.82 10.44 8.58
N GLU A 2 14.73 11.03 9.07
CA GLU A 2 14.15 10.64 10.36
C GLU A 2 13.51 9.26 10.23
N GLU A 3 13.76 8.38 11.20
CA GLU A 3 13.25 7.01 11.20
C GLU A 3 11.71 7.04 11.24
N LYS A 4 11.07 6.37 10.27
CA LYS A 4 9.62 6.32 10.16
C LYS A 4 9.08 5.20 11.04
N ASN A 5 8.05 5.50 11.83
CA ASN A 5 7.43 4.50 12.69
C ASN A 5 6.65 3.47 11.85
N MET A 6 7.18 2.25 11.79
CA MET A 6 6.61 1.14 11.04
C MET A 6 5.19 0.80 11.47
N ILE A 7 4.89 0.85 12.78
CA ILE A 7 3.56 0.50 13.31
C ILE A 7 2.54 1.52 12.81
N ILE A 8 2.87 2.82 12.84
CA ILE A 8 1.98 3.88 12.34
C ILE A 8 1.73 3.70 10.84
N ALA A 9 2.78 3.44 10.05
CA ALA A 9 2.63 3.18 8.62
C ALA A 9 1.69 1.98 8.35
N MET A 10 1.90 0.87 9.07
CA MET A 10 1.08 -0.33 8.93
C MET A 10 -0.39 -0.11 9.32
N VAL A 11 -0.67 0.62 10.40
CA VAL A 11 -2.04 0.96 10.82
C VAL A 11 -2.74 1.83 9.77
N LEU A 12 -2.04 2.82 9.22
CA LEU A 12 -2.59 3.68 8.17
C LEU A 12 -2.90 2.89 6.88
N SER A 13 -2.04 1.93 6.51
CA SER A 13 -2.32 1.04 5.38
C SER A 13 -3.45 0.05 5.66
N PHE A 14 -3.54 -0.48 6.87
CA PHE A 14 -4.59 -1.40 7.27
C PHE A 14 -5.98 -0.78 7.13
N ILE A 15 -6.13 0.48 7.57
CA ILE A 15 -7.43 1.16 7.61
C ILE A 15 -7.75 1.84 6.28
N PHE A 16 -6.76 2.47 5.64
CA PHE A 16 -7.02 3.39 4.52
C PHE A 16 -6.16 3.15 3.28
N TYR A 17 -5.25 2.17 3.25
CA TYR A 17 -4.27 1.99 2.16
C TYR A 17 -3.26 3.15 2.01
N ILE A 18 -3.05 3.99 3.04
CA ILE A 18 -2.24 5.22 2.94
C ILE A 18 -0.92 5.19 3.72
N GLY A 19 -0.46 4.04 4.21
CA GLY A 19 0.81 3.96 4.95
C GLY A 19 2.02 4.40 4.13
N ASN A 20 2.01 4.17 2.82
CA ASN A 20 3.05 4.69 1.93
C ASN A 20 3.02 6.22 1.78
N VAL A 21 1.86 6.87 1.96
CA VAL A 21 1.77 8.34 2.05
C VAL A 21 2.51 8.84 3.29
N TYR A 22 2.36 8.16 4.44
CA TYR A 22 3.10 8.48 5.67
C TYR A 22 4.62 8.28 5.52
N ASN A 23 5.01 7.26 4.75
CA ASN A 23 6.40 7.02 4.37
C ASN A 23 6.97 8.09 3.42
N GLY A 24 6.13 8.98 2.87
CA GLY A 24 6.54 10.03 1.91
C GLY A 24 6.42 9.62 0.45
N LEU A 25 6.00 8.38 0.16
CA LEU A 25 5.76 7.85 -1.19
C LEU A 25 4.34 8.18 -1.63
N VAL A 26 4.06 9.47 -1.83
CA VAL A 26 2.70 9.99 -2.06
C VAL A 26 2.07 9.39 -3.33
N THR A 27 2.82 9.33 -4.43
CA THR A 27 2.34 8.75 -5.69
C THR A 27 1.96 7.29 -5.52
N ARG A 28 2.81 6.50 -4.85
CA ARG A 28 2.55 5.09 -4.56
C ARG A 28 1.30 4.90 -3.71
N GLY A 29 1.17 5.65 -2.61
CA GLY A 29 0.00 5.59 -1.74
C GLY A 29 -1.30 6.01 -2.44
N ALA A 30 -1.24 7.00 -3.35
CA ALA A 30 -2.38 7.38 -4.17
C ALA A 30 -2.81 6.25 -5.12
N VAL A 31 -1.87 5.58 -5.78
CA VAL A 31 -2.15 4.43 -6.64
C VAL A 31 -2.76 3.27 -5.82
N GLU A 32 -2.21 2.98 -4.65
CA GLU A 32 -2.72 1.96 -3.74
C GLU A 32 -4.17 2.21 -3.32
N PHE A 33 -4.45 3.47 -2.95
CA PHE A 33 -5.78 3.92 -2.57
C PHE A 33 -6.78 3.84 -3.73
N VAL A 34 -6.41 4.32 -4.93
CA VAL A 34 -7.29 4.30 -6.11
C VAL A 34 -7.62 2.87 -6.53
N ILE A 35 -6.64 1.97 -6.57
CA ILE A 35 -6.89 0.56 -6.89
C ILE A 35 -7.77 -0.09 -5.81
N GLY A 36 -7.50 0.21 -4.53
CA GLY A 36 -8.34 -0.25 -3.42
C GLY A 36 -9.79 0.19 -3.55
N LEU A 37 -10.04 1.46 -3.90
CA LEU A 37 -11.38 1.99 -4.15
C LEU A 37 -12.07 1.27 -5.32
N LEU A 38 -11.37 1.07 -6.43
CA LEU A 38 -11.92 0.37 -7.60
C LEU A 38 -12.29 -1.08 -7.29
N LEU A 39 -11.42 -1.82 -6.59
CA LEU A 39 -11.69 -3.20 -6.19
C LEU A 39 -12.87 -3.29 -5.21
N ASN A 40 -12.98 -2.36 -4.26
CA ASN A 40 -14.13 -2.31 -3.35
C ASN A 40 -15.42 -1.97 -4.12
N ALA A 41 -15.38 -1.01 -5.05
CA ALA A 41 -16.53 -0.70 -5.89
C ALA A 41 -16.99 -1.92 -6.70
N LEU A 42 -16.05 -2.67 -7.30
CA LEU A 42 -16.37 -3.92 -8.00
C LEU A 42 -16.99 -4.97 -7.06
N TYR A 43 -16.47 -5.11 -5.84
CA TYR A 43 -17.04 -6.02 -4.84
C TYR A 43 -18.48 -5.65 -4.45
N TYR A 44 -18.76 -4.37 -4.18
CA TYR A 44 -20.08 -3.92 -3.72
C TYR A 44 -21.12 -3.79 -4.84
N PHE A 45 -20.72 -3.37 -6.05
CA PHE A 45 -21.64 -3.06 -7.14
C PHE A 45 -21.70 -4.12 -8.24
N VAL A 46 -20.71 -5.01 -8.35
CA VAL A 46 -20.66 -6.02 -9.42
C VAL A 46 -20.88 -7.43 -8.87
N SER A 47 -20.01 -7.91 -7.97
CA SER A 47 -20.16 -9.26 -7.38
C SER A 47 -19.35 -9.42 -6.10
N SER A 48 -19.98 -10.00 -5.08
CA SER A 48 -19.34 -10.33 -3.81
C SER A 48 -18.24 -11.40 -3.95
N THR A 49 -18.23 -12.19 -5.03
CA THR A 49 -17.16 -13.16 -5.33
C THR A 49 -15.81 -12.49 -5.56
N LEU A 50 -15.79 -11.19 -5.87
CA LEU A 50 -14.56 -10.40 -6.03
C LEU A 50 -13.91 -10.03 -4.69
N GLY A 51 -14.54 -10.37 -3.55
CA GLY A 51 -13.99 -10.10 -2.23
C GLY A 51 -12.60 -10.73 -2.02
N ILE A 52 -12.30 -11.85 -2.68
CA ILE A 52 -10.97 -12.46 -2.64
C ILE A 52 -9.88 -11.55 -3.25
N LEU A 53 -10.20 -10.81 -4.31
CA LEU A 53 -9.26 -9.87 -4.94
C LEU A 53 -9.02 -8.66 -4.04
N VAL A 54 -10.07 -8.15 -3.40
CA VAL A 54 -9.94 -7.08 -2.40
C VAL A 54 -9.01 -7.52 -1.26
N PHE A 55 -9.19 -8.74 -0.77
CA PHE A 55 -8.37 -9.29 0.31
C PHE A 55 -6.90 -9.47 -0.10
N ILE A 56 -6.63 -10.03 -1.29
CA ILE A 56 -5.26 -10.16 -1.82
C ILE A 56 -4.61 -8.78 -1.98
N TRP A 57 -5.34 -7.81 -2.53
CA TRP A 57 -4.85 -6.44 -2.68
C TRP A 57 -4.48 -5.82 -1.34
N TRP A 58 -5.34 -5.99 -0.34
CA TRP A 58 -5.14 -5.46 0.99
C TRP A 58 -3.90 -6.06 1.67
N ILE A 59 -3.68 -7.37 1.57
CA ILE A 59 -2.44 -8.00 2.04
C ILE A 59 -1.22 -7.42 1.32
N TYR A 60 -1.31 -7.25 0.00
CA TYR A 60 -0.23 -6.69 -0.79
C TYR A 60 0.14 -5.27 -0.33
N VAL A 61 -0.83 -4.37 -0.14
CA VAL A 61 -0.54 -2.98 0.32
C VAL A 61 0.12 -2.97 1.71
N LEU A 62 -0.29 -3.87 2.61
CA LEU A 62 0.38 -4.03 3.91
C LEU A 62 1.84 -4.49 3.77
N TYR A 63 2.07 -5.53 2.97
CA TYR A 63 3.42 -6.02 2.66
C TYR A 63 4.29 -4.94 2.01
N ASP A 64 3.73 -4.20 1.07
CA ASP A 64 4.39 -3.13 0.36
C ASP A 64 4.79 -1.98 1.30
N THR A 65 3.86 -1.56 2.15
CA THR A 65 4.10 -0.53 3.18
C THR A 65 5.21 -0.94 4.14
N TYR A 66 5.21 -2.20 4.59
CA TYR A 66 6.27 -2.75 5.42
C TYR A 66 7.63 -2.69 4.71
N LYS A 67 7.70 -3.16 3.46
CA LYS A 67 8.96 -3.18 2.70
C LYS A 67 9.48 -1.79 2.37
N CYS A 68 8.60 -0.86 2.04
CA CYS A 68 8.98 0.52 1.79
C CYS A 68 9.48 1.20 3.08
N ASN A 69 8.79 1.00 4.21
CA ASN A 69 9.21 1.53 5.51
C ASN A 69 10.58 0.97 5.95
N GLU A 70 10.77 -0.35 5.82
CA GLU A 70 12.05 -1.04 6.08
C GLU A 70 13.17 -0.47 5.19
N ALA A 71 12.90 -0.28 3.89
CA ALA A 71 13.89 0.29 2.97
C ALA A 71 14.27 1.73 3.35
N ILE A 72 13.30 2.57 3.71
CA ILE A 72 13.54 3.97 4.13
C ILE A 72 14.40 4.01 5.39
N ASN A 73 14.05 3.23 6.42
CA ASN A 73 14.76 3.23 7.70
C ASN A 73 16.19 2.68 7.57
N ASN A 74 16.40 1.73 6.64
CA ASN A 74 17.72 1.14 6.38
C ASN A 74 18.53 1.84 5.28
N ASN A 75 18.05 2.96 4.72
CA ASN A 75 18.66 3.66 3.58
C ASN A 75 18.92 2.73 2.37
N GLN A 76 18.00 1.81 2.12
CA GLN A 76 18.02 0.90 0.98
C GLN A 76 17.20 1.46 -0.18
N LYS A 77 17.40 0.90 -1.38
CA LYS A 77 16.59 1.24 -2.55
C LYS A 77 15.13 0.83 -2.28
N ILE A 78 14.19 1.75 -2.50
CA ILE A 78 12.75 1.46 -2.40
C ILE A 78 12.40 0.39 -3.45
N PRO A 79 11.68 -0.68 -3.07
CA PRO A 79 11.29 -1.72 -4.00
C PRO A 79 10.33 -1.18 -5.06
N LEU A 80 10.36 -1.74 -6.27
CA LEU A 80 9.37 -1.41 -7.30
C LEU A 80 7.97 -1.82 -6.85
N PHE A 81 6.98 -0.99 -7.17
CA PHE A 81 5.58 -1.32 -6.98
C PHE A 81 5.21 -2.51 -7.85
N LEU A 82 4.57 -3.51 -7.24
CA LEU A 82 4.26 -4.82 -7.83
C LEU A 82 5.49 -5.50 -8.44
N THR A 83 6.70 -5.16 -7.97
CA THR A 83 8.00 -5.59 -8.54
C THR A 83 8.30 -5.09 -9.96
N GLN A 84 7.44 -4.26 -10.55
CA GLN A 84 7.51 -3.91 -11.97
C GLN A 84 7.56 -2.41 -12.24
N ILE A 85 6.93 -1.58 -11.39
CA ILE A 85 6.67 -0.16 -11.69
C ILE A 85 7.40 0.72 -10.68
N ASP A 86 8.09 1.75 -11.15
CA ASP A 86 8.66 2.77 -10.27
C ASP A 86 7.61 3.84 -9.97
N LEU A 87 7.26 3.97 -8.69
CA LEU A 87 6.27 4.92 -8.16
C LEU A 87 6.81 5.69 -6.95
N GLN A 88 8.14 5.82 -6.86
CA GLN A 88 8.79 6.62 -5.80
C GLN A 88 8.35 8.09 -5.86
#